data_AF-A0A7C2S4X7-F1
#
_entry.id   AF-A0A7C2S4X7-F1
#
_cell.length_a   1.000
_cell.length_b   1.000
_cell.length_c   1.000
_cell.angle_alpha   90.00
_cell.angle_beta   90.00
_cell.angle_gamma   90.00
#
_symmetry.space_group_name_H-M   'P 1'
#
loop_
_entity.id
_entity.type
_entity.pdbx_description
1 polymer ?
#
loop_
_entity_poly.entity_id
_entity_poly.type
_entity_poly.pdbx_seq_one_letter_code
_entity_poly.pdbx_strand_id
1 'polypeptide(L)'
;MVRTLTGSGNPCEAYARVARDLEILRSSGLYIDRRGGLTSEGRALLAMIRRFLAINRLACIEIAREAMMRSEKLESLYICIEEKKAELGCPAE
;
A
#
# COMPACT_ATOMS: atom_id res chain seq x y z
N MET A 1 -23.24 4.69 8.98
CA MET A 1 -22.13 5.00 9.91
C MET A 1 -20.82 4.98 9.13
N VAL A 2 -20.32 6.14 8.72
CA VAL A 2 -18.99 6.25 8.09
C VAL A 2 -17.98 6.25 9.24
N ARG A 3 -17.25 5.14 9.42
CA ARG A 3 -16.14 5.10 10.38
C ARG A 3 -15.11 6.15 9.94
N THR A 4 -15.00 7.20 10.74
CA THR A 4 -13.95 8.21 10.64
C THR A 4 -12.62 7.48 10.63
N LEU A 5 -11.84 7.64 9.56
CA LEU A 5 -10.45 7.21 9.48
C LEU A 5 -9.64 8.09 10.43
N THR A 6 -9.72 7.82 11.73
CA THR A 6 -8.79 8.36 12.71
C THR A 6 -7.42 7.85 12.31
N GLY A 7 -6.54 8.75 11.89
CA GLY A 7 -5.14 8.42 11.65
C GLY A 7 -4.62 7.69 12.88
N SER A 8 -4.21 6.44 12.70
CA SER A 8 -3.62 5.66 13.77
C SER A 8 -2.36 6.41 14.20
N GLY A 9 -2.37 6.95 15.41
CA GLY A 9 -1.23 7.72 15.95
C GLY A 9 0.07 6.90 16.00
N ASN A 10 -0.04 5.57 15.84
CA ASN A 10 1.08 4.65 15.71
C ASN A 10 1.45 4.42 14.22
N PRO A 11 2.63 4.88 13.76
CA PRO A 11 3.07 4.67 12.38
C PRO A 11 3.28 3.19 12.06
N CYS A 12 3.64 2.34 13.04
CA CYS A 12 3.80 0.90 12.82
C CYS A 12 2.49 0.22 12.44
N GLU A 13 1.39 0.54 13.14
CA GLU A 13 0.06 0.02 12.79
C GLU A 13 -0.39 0.48 11.40
N ALA A 14 -0.04 1.71 11.04
CA ALA A 14 -0.37 2.29 9.75
C ALA A 14 0.39 1.57 8.61
N TYR A 15 1.70 1.37 8.75
CA TYR A 15 2.48 0.61 7.77
C TYR A 15 2.08 -0.87 7.73
N ALA A 16 1.82 -1.50 8.87
CA ALA A 16 1.34 -2.88 8.95
C ALA A 16 0.03 -3.07 8.18
N ARG A 17 -0.90 -2.11 8.31
CA ARG A 17 -2.14 -2.13 7.52
C ARG A 17 -1.85 -2.05 6.01
N VAL A 18 -0.98 -1.14 5.58
CA VAL A 18 -0.62 -1.02 4.16
C VAL A 18 0.05 -2.30 3.65
N ALA A 19 0.95 -2.89 4.44
CA ALA A 19 1.60 -4.16 4.11
C ALA A 19 0.57 -5.29 3.94
N ARG A 20 -0.43 -5.37 4.82
CA ARG A 20 -1.55 -6.34 4.68
C ARG A 20 -2.38 -6.11 3.42
N ASP A 21 -2.75 -4.85 3.13
CA ASP A 21 -3.54 -4.52 1.94
C ASP A 21 -2.76 -4.88 0.65
N LEU A 22 -1.44 -4.66 0.67
CA LEU A 22 -0.55 -5.08 -0.41
C LEU A 22 -0.45 -6.61 -0.48
N GLU A 23 -0.31 -7.34 0.63
CA GLU A 23 -0.28 -8.81 0.60
C GLU A 23 -1.57 -9.42 0.05
N ILE A 24 -2.74 -8.83 0.36
CA ILE A 24 -4.03 -9.21 -0.24
C ILE A 24 -3.97 -9.00 -1.77
N LEU A 25 -3.41 -7.88 -2.20
CA LEU A 25 -3.23 -7.57 -3.62
C LEU A 25 -2.38 -8.67 -4.27
N ARG A 26 -1.19 -8.97 -3.74
CA ARG A 26 -0.28 -10.02 -4.24
C ARG A 26 -0.93 -11.40 -4.29
N SER A 27 -1.53 -11.84 -3.19
CA SER A 27 -2.10 -13.18 -3.03
C SER A 27 -3.33 -13.42 -3.91
N SER A 28 -4.11 -12.37 -4.19
CA SER A 28 -5.26 -12.50 -5.10
C SER A 28 -4.85 -12.80 -6.53
N GLY A 29 -3.68 -12.31 -6.98
CA GLY A 29 -3.25 -12.38 -8.39
C GLY A 29 -4.17 -11.62 -9.36
N LEU A 30 -5.22 -10.96 -8.88
CA LEU A 30 -6.24 -10.28 -9.70
C LEU A 30 -5.90 -8.83 -9.99
N TYR A 31 -4.71 -8.36 -9.60
CA TYR A 31 -4.30 -6.96 -9.69
C TYR A 31 -3.58 -6.60 -10.98
N ILE A 32 -3.05 -7.61 -11.68
CA ILE A 32 -2.41 -7.49 -12.99
C ILE A 32 -3.15 -8.39 -13.98
N ASP A 33 -3.43 -7.86 -15.17
CA ASP A 33 -4.00 -8.61 -16.28
C ASP A 33 -2.92 -9.37 -17.08
N ARG A 34 -3.34 -10.20 -18.03
CA ARG A 34 -2.42 -11.01 -18.87
C ARG A 34 -1.46 -10.18 -19.73
N ARG A 35 -1.69 -8.88 -19.88
CA ARG A 35 -0.87 -7.95 -20.68
C ARG A 35 0.08 -7.15 -19.78
N GLY A 36 0.11 -7.42 -18.47
CA GLY A 36 0.93 -6.69 -17.50
C GLY A 36 0.30 -5.36 -17.05
N GLY A 37 -0.92 -5.04 -17.47
CA GLY A 37 -1.63 -3.84 -17.03
C GLY A 37 -2.31 -4.05 -15.67
N LEU A 38 -2.49 -2.97 -14.90
CA LEU A 38 -3.32 -3.05 -13.70
C LEU A 38 -4.78 -3.38 -14.07
N THR A 39 -5.43 -4.24 -13.29
CA THR A 39 -6.88 -4.43 -13.37
C THR A 39 -7.63 -3.26 -12.71
N SER A 40 -8.94 -3.23 -12.86
CA SER A 40 -9.78 -2.22 -12.20
C SER A 40 -9.75 -2.39 -10.68
N GLU A 41 -9.71 -3.63 -10.20
CA GLU A 41 -9.58 -4.02 -8.81
C GLU A 41 -8.21 -3.60 -8.24
N GLY A 42 -7.12 -3.89 -8.98
CA GLY A 42 -5.77 -3.47 -8.62
C GLY A 42 -5.64 -1.95 -8.51
N ARG A 43 -6.22 -1.21 -9.47
CA ARG A 43 -6.29 0.26 -9.42
C ARG A 43 -7.08 0.76 -8.21
N ALA A 44 -8.21 0.14 -7.89
CA ALA A 44 -9.05 0.54 -6.76
C ALA A 44 -8.33 0.34 -5.42
N LEU A 45 -7.69 -0.82 -5.22
CA LEU A 45 -6.88 -1.10 -4.03
C LEU A 45 -5.70 -0.14 -3.90
N LEU A 46 -4.94 0.09 -4.97
CA LEU A 46 -3.84 1.06 -4.95
C LEU A 46 -4.30 2.48 -4.66
N ALA A 47 -5.47 2.89 -5.18
CA ALA A 47 -6.05 4.18 -4.87
C ALA A 47 -6.40 4.30 -3.37
N MET A 48 -6.92 3.23 -2.75
CA MET A 48 -7.18 3.17 -1.31
C MET A 48 -5.88 3.24 -0.50
N ILE A 49 -4.86 2.47 -0.88
CA ILE A 49 -3.54 2.49 -0.23
C ILE A 49 -2.94 3.89 -0.30
N ARG A 50 -2.88 4.51 -1.49
CA ARG A 50 -2.35 5.87 -1.67
C ARG A 50 -3.09 6.88 -0.81
N ARG A 51 -4.42 6.79 -0.72
CA ARG A 51 -5.23 7.66 0.13
C ARG A 51 -4.91 7.44 1.61
N PHE A 52 -4.73 6.19 2.04
CA PHE A 52 -4.37 5.87 3.40
C PHE A 52 -2.98 6.40 3.78
N LEU A 53 -1.98 6.23 2.89
CA LEU A 53 -0.64 6.82 3.05
C LEU A 53 -0.73 8.35 3.22
N ALA A 54 -1.54 9.02 2.41
CA ALA A 54 -1.74 10.48 2.49
C ALA A 54 -2.37 10.93 3.81
N ILE A 55 -3.44 10.26 4.25
CA ILE A 55 -4.15 10.59 5.50
C ILE A 55 -3.23 10.43 6.70
N ASN A 56 -2.39 9.38 6.71
CA ASN A 56 -1.48 9.08 7.81
C ASN A 56 -0.09 9.71 7.63
N ARG A 57 0.12 10.53 6.59
CA ARG A 57 1.41 11.19 6.27
C ARG A 57 2.59 10.20 6.23
N LEU A 58 2.34 9.00 5.72
CA LEU A 58 3.35 7.96 5.58
C LEU A 58 4.25 8.25 4.37
N ALA A 59 5.48 7.74 4.42
CA ALA A 59 6.38 7.76 3.27
C ALA A 59 5.85 6.84 2.14
N CYS A 60 6.59 6.72 1.05
CA CYS A 60 6.25 5.87 -0.10
C CYS A 60 5.01 6.29 -0.92
N ILE A 61 4.34 7.41 -0.59
CA ILE A 61 3.15 7.88 -1.31
C ILE A 61 3.41 8.11 -2.81
N GLU A 62 4.58 8.64 -3.17
CA GLU A 62 4.94 8.83 -4.58
C GLU A 62 5.17 7.49 -5.29
N ILE A 63 5.71 6.48 -4.60
CA ILE A 63 5.85 5.13 -5.17
C ILE A 63 4.48 4.50 -5.38
N ALA A 64 3.54 4.69 -4.45
CA ALA A 64 2.15 4.26 -4.64
C ALA A 64 1.48 4.98 -5.82
N ARG A 65 1.79 6.26 -6.04
CA ARG A 65 1.33 7.01 -7.21
C ARG A 65 1.93 6.46 -8.51
N GLU A 66 3.22 6.14 -8.51
CA GLU A 66 3.88 5.51 -9.65
C GLU A 66 3.31 4.12 -9.96
N ALA A 67 3.05 3.32 -8.92
CA ALA A 67 2.44 1.99 -9.03
C ALA A 67 1.06 2.02 -9.70
N MET A 68 0.28 3.09 -9.50
CA MET A 68 -1.01 3.27 -10.20
C MET A 68 -0.87 3.48 -11.71
N MET A 69 0.28 3.95 -12.18
CA MET A 69 0.55 4.20 -13.61
C MET A 69 1.33 3.06 -14.26
N ARG A 70 2.19 2.40 -13.47
CA ARG A 70 3.21 1.44 -13.90
C ARG A 70 3.20 0.26 -12.94
N SER A 71 2.65 -0.88 -13.38
CA SER A 71 2.49 -2.06 -12.53
C SER A 71 3.82 -2.59 -12.00
N GLU A 72 4.93 -2.39 -12.74
CA GLU A 72 6.28 -2.76 -12.31
C GLU A 72 6.74 -2.03 -11.03
N LYS A 73 6.10 -0.91 -10.67
CA LYS A 73 6.39 -0.14 -9.46
C LYS A 73 5.71 -0.69 -8.21
N LEU A 74 4.86 -1.71 -8.35
CA LEU A 74 4.28 -2.39 -7.20
C LEU A 74 5.35 -2.98 -6.29
N GLU A 75 6.35 -3.66 -6.85
CA GLU A 75 7.44 -4.24 -6.06
C GLU A 75 8.21 -3.18 -5.28
N SER A 76 8.50 -2.03 -5.91
CA SER A 76 9.13 -0.89 -5.24
C SER A 76 8.29 -0.37 -4.07
N LEU A 77 6.96 -0.44 -4.17
CA LEU A 77 6.07 -0.05 -3.08
C LEU A 77 6.17 -1.03 -1.91
N TYR A 78 6.15 -2.36 -2.16
CA TYR A 78 6.35 -3.36 -1.10
C TYR A 78 7.66 -3.12 -0.35
N ILE A 79 8.76 -2.98 -1.10
CA ILE A 79 10.09 -2.75 -0.54
C ILE A 79 10.09 -1.51 0.35
N CYS A 80 9.56 -0.38 -0.14
CA CYS A 80 9.53 0.86 0.64
C CYS A 80 8.71 0.72 1.94
N ILE A 81 7.58 0.00 1.91
CA ILE A 81 6.76 -0.23 3.11
C ILE A 81 7.52 -1.07 4.14
N GLU A 82 8.19 -2.14 3.72
CA GLU A 82 8.98 -2.99 4.62
C GLU A 82 10.22 -2.27 5.17
N GLU A 83 10.93 -1.50 4.34
CA GLU A 83 12.05 -0.66 4.78
C GLU A 83 11.59 0.35 5.85
N LYS A 84 10.45 1.01 5.66
CA LYS A 84 9.92 1.96 6.64
C LYS A 84 9.46 1.30 7.93
N LYS A 85 8.93 0.08 7.88
CA LYS A 85 8.66 -0.72 9.09
C LYS A 85 9.95 -1.03 9.85
N ALA A 86 11.00 -1.44 9.14
CA ALA A 86 12.30 -1.75 9.74
C ALA A 86 12.97 -0.50 10.36
N GLU A 87 12.95 0.64 9.66
CA GLU A 87 13.48 1.92 10.15
C GLU A 87 12.79 2.37 11.45
N LEU A 88 11.50 2.10 11.58
CA LEU A 88 10.70 2.44 12.77
C LEU A 88 10.83 1.40 13.90
N GLY A 89 11.54 0.29 13.68
CA GLY A 89 11.63 -0.80 14.65
C GLY A 89 10.28 -1.48 14.92
N CYS A 90 9.40 -1.51 13.93
CA CYS A 90 8.09 -2.15 14.08
C CYS A 90 8.26 -3.66 14.27
N PRO A 91 7.47 -4.30 15.15
CA PRO A 91 7.52 -5.74 15.32
C PRO A 91 7.17 -6.43 13.99
N ALA A 92 7.89 -7.49 13.67
CA ALA A 92 7.45 -8.45 12.67
C ALA A 92 6.23 -9.17 13.28
N GLU A 93 5.02 -8.81 12.81
CA GLU A 93 3.79 -9.56 13.12
C GLU A 93 3.88 -11.00 12.65
#